data_AF-A0A537AXZ8-F1
#
_entry.id   AF-A0A537AXZ8-F1
#
_cell.length_a   1.000
_cell.length_b   1.000
_cell.length_c   1.000
_cell.angle_alpha   90.00
_cell.angle_beta   90.00
_cell.angle_gamma   90.00
#
_symmetry.space_group_name_H-M   'P 1'
#
loop_
_entity.id
_entity.type
_entity.pdbx_description
1 polymer ?
#
loop_
_entity_poly.entity_id
_entity_poly.type
_entity_poly.pdbx_seq_one_letter_code
_entity_poly.pdbx_strand_id
1 'polypeptide(L)' 'MDVHIIEIKTGKVAAAIPIDLTEQNRIPSEPEFFATAWRCAVEDNRVDPGRRDDYSFRLVR' A
#
# COMPACT_ATOMS: atom_id res chain seq x y z
N MET A 1 6.16 -6.36 6.70
CA MET A 1 5.09 -5.44 7.17
C MET A 1 4.01 -5.44 6.13
N ASP A 2 2.74 -5.31 6.52
CA ASP A 2 1.64 -5.28 5.57
C ASP A 2 1.14 -3.85 5.37
N VAL A 3 0.85 -3.49 4.12
CA VAL A 3 0.21 -2.21 3.79
C VAL A 3 -1.20 -2.49 3.32
N HIS A 4 -2.17 -1.99 4.07
CA HIS A 4 -3.57 -2.01 3.66
C HIS A 4 -3.88 -0.73 2.88
N ILE A 5 -4.39 -0.91 1.67
CA ILE A 5 -4.93 0.15 0.83
C ILE A 5 -6.45 0.14 1.03
N ILE A 6 -6.99 1.24 1.55
CA ILE A 6 -8.38 1.35 2.00
C ILE A 6 -9.08 2.40 1.14
N GLU A 7 -10.18 2.02 0.51
CA GLU A 7 -11.00 2.97 -0.24
C GLU A 7 -11.75 3.90 0.72
N ILE A 8 -11.55 5.22 0.58
CA ILE A 8 -12.04 6.23 1.52
C ILE A 8 -13.57 6.25 1.56
N LYS A 9 -14.22 6.10 0.40
CA LYS A 9 -15.69 6.20 0.28
C LYS A 9 -16.42 5.07 1.00
N THR A 10 -15.86 3.86 0.96
CA THR A 10 -16.52 2.66 1.52
C THR A 10 -15.89 2.17 2.82
N GLY A 11 -14.68 2.64 3.14
CA GLY A 11 -13.88 2.13 4.26
C GLY A 11 -13.38 0.70 4.08
N LYS A 12 -13.56 0.10 2.89
CA LYS A 12 -13.16 -1.29 2.61
C LYS A 12 -11.68 -1.35 2.25
N VAL A 13 -11.04 -2.44 2.66
CA VAL A 13 -9.67 -2.78 2.20
C VAL A 13 -9.76 -3.21 0.75
N ALA A 14 -9.23 -2.39 -0.16
CA ALA A 14 -9.14 -2.70 -1.58
C ALA A 14 -8.00 -3.69 -1.87
N ALA A 15 -6.87 -3.54 -1.17
CA ALA A 15 -5.74 -4.44 -1.25
C ALA A 15 -4.98 -4.51 0.07
N ALA A 16 -4.39 -5.67 0.37
CA ALA A 16 -3.42 -5.85 1.45
C ALA A 16 -2.16 -6.41 0.81
N ILE A 17 -1.07 -5.63 0.85
CA ILE A 17 0.18 -5.98 0.18
C ILE A 17 1.24 -6.25 1.26
N PRO A 18 1.77 -7.48 1.35
CA PRO A 18 2.92 -7.78 2.18
C PRO A 18 4.16 -7.16 1.55
N ILE A 19 4.80 -6.24 2.28
CA ILE A 19 6.02 -5.57 1.85
C ILE A 19 7.16 -5.95 2.78
N ASP A 20 8.19 -6.54 2.17
CA ASP A 20 9.49 -6.76 2.78
C ASP A 20 10.50 -5.81 2.10
N LEU A 21 10.74 -4.67 2.76
CA LEU A 21 11.77 -3.70 2.36
C LEU A 21 12.96 -3.76 3.32
N THR A 22 13.05 -4.81 4.15
CA THR A 22 14.11 -4.96 5.15
C THR A 22 15.43 -5.33 4.47
N GLU A 23 16.16 -4.33 4.00
CA GLU A 23 17.54 -4.49 3.55
C GLU A 23 18.50 -4.40 4.74
N GLN A 24 19.64 -5.10 4.66
CA GLN A 24 20.67 -5.09 5.70
C GLN A 24 21.10 -3.64 6.00
N ASN A 25 20.71 -3.13 7.16
CA ASN A 25 21.03 -1.82 7.74
C ASN A 25 20.18 -0.60 7.32
N ARG A 26 19.01 -0.79 6.68
CA ARG A 26 18.09 0.32 6.42
C ARG A 26 16.68 0.03 6.95
N ILE A 27 16.16 0.94 7.76
CA ILE A 27 14.75 0.94 8.16
C ILE A 27 14.00 1.76 7.10
N PRO A 28 13.13 1.16 6.28
CA PRO A 28 12.38 1.88 5.27
C PRO A 28 11.39 2.83 5.94
N SER A 29 11.16 3.98 5.33
CA SER A 29 10.20 4.95 5.85
C SER A 29 8.77 4.57 5.43
N GLU A 30 7.75 4.99 6.18
CA GLU A 30 6.34 4.72 5.83
C GLU A 30 5.97 5.10 4.39
N PRO A 31 6.44 6.25 3.83
CA PRO A 31 6.17 6.59 2.43
C PRO A 31 6.73 5.57 1.43
N GLU A 32 7.84 4.89 1.75
CA GLU A 32 8.44 3.88 0.88
C GLU A 32 7.60 2.61 0.84
N PHE A 33 7.08 2.20 2.00
CA PHE A 33 6.11 1.12 2.08
C PHE A 33 4.85 1.43 1.26
N PHE A 34 4.31 2.65 1.39
CA PHE A 34 3.10 3.05 0.66
C PHE A 34 3.31 3.15 -0.85
N ALA A 35 4.46 3.68 -1.29
CA ALA A 35 4.81 3.75 -2.70
C ALA A 35 4.94 2.35 -3.31
N THR A 36 5.62 1.44 -2.61
CA THR A 36 5.81 0.06 -3.07
C THR A 36 4.48 -0.69 -3.10
N ALA A 37 3.69 -0.61 -2.04
CA ALA A 37 2.38 -1.25 -1.97
C ALA A 37 1.42 -0.76 -3.06
N TRP A 38 1.42 0.55 -3.35
CA TRP A 38 0.61 1.10 -4.43
C TRP A 38 1.01 0.54 -5.79
N ARG A 39 2.31 0.53 -6.09
CA ARG A 39 2.81 -0.01 -7.36
C ARG A 39 2.37 -1.46 -7.53
N CYS A 40 2.58 -2.30 -6.52
CA CYS A 40 2.15 -3.70 -6.55
C CYS A 40 0.63 -3.84 -6.74
N ALA A 41 -0.17 -3.05 -6.02
CA ALA A 41 -1.62 -3.13 -6.13
C ALA A 41 -2.14 -2.69 -7.51
N VAL A 42 -1.49 -1.73 -8.16
CA VAL A 42 -1.80 -1.32 -9.53
C VAL A 42 -1.40 -2.41 -10.53
N GLU A 43 -0.20 -2.98 -10.39
CA GLU A 43 0.29 -4.09 -11.24
C GLU A 43 -0.64 -5.32 -11.14
N ASP A 44 -1.12 -5.62 -9.94
CA ASP A 44 -2.06 -6.71 -9.67
C ASP A 44 -3.51 -6.38 -10.05
N ASN A 45 -3.79 -5.21 -10.62
CA ASN A 45 -5.14 -4.71 -10.94
C ASN A 45 -6.12 -4.74 -9.75
N ARG A 46 -5.61 -4.56 -8.52
CA ARG A 46 -6.41 -4.52 -7.29
C ARG A 46 -7.01 -3.14 -7.02
N VAL A 47 -6.39 -2.09 -7.55
CA VAL A 47 -6.79 -0.69 -7.38
C VAL A 47 -6.73 0.04 -8.71
N ASP A 48 -7.52 1.10 -8.84
CA ASP A 48 -7.51 1.95 -10.03
C ASP A 48 -6.42 3.04 -9.89
N PRO A 49 -5.39 3.06 -10.77
CA PRO A 49 -4.32 4.05 -10.71
C PRO A 49 -4.81 5.49 -10.91
N GLY A 50 -5.91 5.69 -11.66
CA GLY A 50 -6.51 7.00 -11.91
C GLY A 50 -7.29 7.57 -10.73
N ARG A 51 -7.50 6.77 -9.68
CA ARG A 51 -8.29 7.13 -8.49
C ARG A 51 -7.47 7.10 -7.22
N ARG A 52 -6.16 7.38 -7.29
CA ARG A 52 -5.26 7.34 -6.13
C ARG A 52 -5.76 8.13 -4.93
N ASP A 53 -6.37 9.29 -5.16
CA ASP A 53 -6.90 10.17 -4.11
C ASP A 53 -8.17 9.61 -3.44
N ASP A 54 -8.81 8.59 -4.01
CA ASP A 54 -9.92 7.85 -3.37
C ASP A 54 -9.42 6.78 -2.38
N TYR A 55 -8.11 6.59 -2.24
CA TYR A 55 -7.51 5.56 -1.38
C TYR A 55 -6.64 6.15 -0.27
N SER A 56 -6.59 5.44 0.86
CA SER A 56 -5.73 5.73 2.00
C SER A 56 -4.85 4.51 2.32
N PHE A 57 -3.73 4.74 2.99
CA PHE A 57 -2.75 3.69 3.29
C PHE A 57 -2.64 3.52 4.81
N ARG A 58 -2.52 2.27 5.26
CA ARG A 58 -2.28 1.94 6.66
C ARG A 58 -1.25 0.83 6.76
N LEU A 59 -0.20 1.08 7.52
CA LEU A 59 0.76 0.05 7.92
C LEU A 59 0.16 -0.81 9.02
N VAL A 60 0.22 -2.13 8.83
CA VAL A 60 -0.21 -3.14 9.77
C VAL A 60 1.01 -4.03 10.08
N ARG A 61 1.23 -4.27 11.37
CA ARG A 61 2.30 -5.12 11.90
C ARG A 61 1.74 -6.48 12.29
#